data_AF-A0A532TGK2-F1
#
_entry.id   AF-A0A532TGK2-F1
#
_cell.length_a   1.000
_cell.length_b   1.000
_cell.length_c   1.000
_cell.angle_alpha   90.00
_cell.angle_beta   90.00
_cell.angle_gamma   90.00
#
_symmetry.space_group_name_H-M   'P 1'
#
loop_
_entity.id
_entity.type
_entity.pdbx_description
1 polymer ?
#
loop_
_entity_poly.entity_id
_entity_poly.type
_entity_poly.pdbx_seq_one_letter_code
_entity_poly.pdbx_strand_id
1 'polypeptide(L)'
;MESIKKNGITIYSALFERKKVVEIDDIEYPIKRFSSGIRYVDLFGYRYIEQNRNKKSEWGKKAREGHKIMWVIKGRRYMARIMDGEYVDLKK
;
A
#
# COMPACT_ATOMS: atom_id res chain seq x y z
N MET A 1 -8.93 -2.02 13.92
CA MET A 1 -9.11 -1.65 12.50
C MET A 1 -8.68 -0.21 12.25
N GLU A 2 -8.98 0.69 13.17
CA GLU A 2 -8.57 2.11 13.11
C GLU A 2 -7.07 2.33 12.91
N SER A 3 -6.22 1.56 13.61
CA SER A 3 -4.76 1.59 13.39
C SER A 3 -4.34 1.18 11.96
N ILE A 4 -5.00 0.18 11.33
CA ILE A 4 -4.69 -0.22 9.95
C ILE A 4 -5.10 0.87 8.97
N LYS A 5 -6.23 1.53 9.21
CA LYS A 5 -6.69 2.66 8.40
C LYS A 5 -5.71 3.84 8.52
N LYS A 6 -5.41 4.28 9.75
CA LYS A 6 -4.45 5.38 10.02
C LYS A 6 -3.09 5.11 9.35
N ASN A 7 -2.48 3.97 9.67
CA ASN A 7 -1.18 3.62 9.12
C ASN A 7 -1.24 3.42 7.61
N GLY A 8 -2.34 2.84 7.10
CA GLY A 8 -2.59 2.68 5.67
C GLY A 8 -2.61 4.00 4.91
N ILE A 9 -3.26 5.04 5.44
CA ILE A 9 -3.28 6.36 4.81
C ILE A 9 -1.88 7.02 4.85
N THR A 10 -1.19 6.97 6.00
CA THR A 10 0.16 7.54 6.12
C THR A 10 1.15 6.87 5.16
N ILE A 11 1.16 5.54 5.12
CA ILE A 11 2.03 4.76 4.23
C ILE A 11 1.66 5.00 2.77
N TYR A 12 0.37 5.04 2.45
CA TYR A 12 -0.11 5.34 1.10
C TYR A 12 0.48 6.66 0.57
N SER A 13 0.37 7.73 1.35
CA SER A 13 0.89 9.05 0.95
C SER A 13 2.40 9.00 0.74
N ALA A 14 3.16 8.44 1.69
CA ALA A 14 4.62 8.36 1.58
C ALA A 14 5.08 7.52 0.36
N LEU A 15 4.37 6.44 0.06
CA LEU A 15 4.67 5.52 -1.02
C LEU A 15 4.47 6.18 -2.40
N PHE A 16 3.37 6.92 -2.57
CA PHE A 16 3.08 7.63 -3.82
C PHE A 16 3.76 9.00 -3.95
N GLU A 17 4.21 9.60 -2.86
CA GLU A 17 5.17 10.72 -2.85
C GLU A 17 6.61 10.27 -3.12
N ARG A 18 6.83 8.95 -3.27
CA ARG A 18 8.14 8.34 -3.57
C ARG A 18 9.20 8.61 -2.49
N LYS A 19 8.79 8.74 -1.23
CA LYS A 19 9.72 8.86 -0.10
C LYS A 19 10.59 7.59 0.02
N LYS A 20 11.71 7.73 0.73
CA LYS A 20 12.60 6.59 1.07
C LYS A 20 12.19 5.91 2.36
N VAL A 21 11.58 6.67 3.27
CA VAL A 21 11.12 6.22 4.59
C VAL A 21 9.72 6.76 4.85
N VAL A 22 9.00 6.12 5.76
CA VAL A 22 7.75 6.59 6.34
C VAL A 22 7.87 6.53 7.85
N GLU A 23 7.49 7.61 8.52
CA GLU A 23 7.47 7.67 9.97
C GLU A 23 6.10 7.23 10.49
N ILE A 24 6.09 6.29 11.43
CA ILE A 24 4.89 5.80 12.11
C ILE A 24 5.22 5.72 13.59
N ASP A 25 4.46 6.46 14.41
CA ASP A 25 4.64 6.54 15.86
C ASP A 25 6.11 6.82 16.25
N ASP A 26 6.68 7.89 15.65
CA ASP A 26 8.06 8.37 15.82
C ASP A 26 9.18 7.37 15.41
N ILE A 27 8.82 6.32 14.67
CA ILE A 27 9.76 5.31 14.16
C ILE A 27 9.77 5.35 12.63
N GLU A 28 10.98 5.43 12.05
CA GLU A 28 11.16 5.35 10.60
C GLU A 28 11.12 3.90 10.09
N TYR A 29 10.30 3.67 9.07
CA TYR A 29 10.22 2.41 8.33
C TYR A 29 10.67 2.62 6.88
N PRO A 30 11.56 1.78 6.34
CA PRO A 30 12.04 1.93 4.97
C PRO A 30 10.98 1.52 3.95
N ILE A 31 10.82 2.34 2.90
CA ILE A 31 10.03 1.99 1.72
C ILE A 31 10.90 1.15 0.78
N LYS A 32 10.67 -0.15 0.79
CA LYS A 32 11.40 -1.13 -0.01
C LYS A 32 10.83 -1.21 -1.42
N ARG A 33 11.59 -1.83 -2.34
CA ARG A 33 11.17 -2.08 -3.72
C ARG A 33 11.45 -3.53 -4.10
N PHE A 34 10.55 -4.13 -4.85
CA PHE A 34 10.84 -5.34 -5.62
C PHE A 34 11.70 -5.00 -6.83
N SER A 35 12.33 -6.00 -7.45
CA SER A 35 13.05 -5.85 -8.74
C SER A 35 12.17 -5.27 -9.85
N SER A 36 10.85 -5.48 -9.77
CA SER A 36 9.86 -4.89 -10.68
C SER A 36 9.58 -3.40 -10.42
N GLY A 37 10.27 -2.77 -9.45
CA GLY A 37 10.09 -1.37 -9.06
C GLY A 37 8.89 -1.09 -8.15
N ILE A 38 8.11 -2.11 -7.79
CA ILE A 38 6.91 -1.97 -6.94
C ILE A 38 7.34 -1.70 -5.51
N ARG A 39 6.81 -0.62 -4.93
CA ARG A 39 7.14 -0.20 -3.58
C ARG A 39 6.27 -0.91 -2.54
N TYR A 40 6.85 -1.15 -1.37
CA TYR A 40 6.13 -1.69 -0.23
C TYR A 40 6.75 -1.29 1.11
N VAL A 41 5.95 -1.38 2.17
CA VAL A 41 6.37 -1.26 3.57
C VAL A 41 5.83 -2.48 4.33
N ASP A 42 6.69 -3.08 5.16
CA ASP A 42 6.29 -4.12 6.10
C ASP A 42 6.18 -3.49 7.50
N LEU A 43 5.02 -3.64 8.14
CA LEU A 43 4.73 -3.05 9.45
C LEU A 43 3.82 -3.99 10.26
N PHE A 44 4.26 -4.42 11.44
CA PHE A 44 3.52 -5.27 12.38
C PHE A 44 2.83 -6.51 11.73
N GLY A 45 3.55 -7.19 10.83
CA GLY A 45 3.06 -8.38 10.13
C GLY A 45 2.11 -8.11 8.95
N TYR A 46 1.90 -6.84 8.61
CA TYR A 46 1.19 -6.42 7.40
C TYR A 46 2.17 -5.92 6.34
N ARG A 47 1.86 -6.19 5.08
CA ARG A 47 2.54 -5.61 3.93
C ARG A 47 1.62 -4.61 3.25
N TYR A 48 2.08 -3.37 3.15
CA TYR A 48 1.45 -2.28 2.42
C TYR A 48 2.16 -2.17 1.07
N ILE A 49 1.49 -2.49 -0.04
CA ILE A 49 2.15 -2.69 -1.34
C ILE A 49 1.40 -1.98 -2.48
N GLU A 50 2.16 -1.29 -3.33
CA GLU A 50 1.65 -0.64 -4.55
C GLU A 50 1.12 -1.67 -5.56
N GLN A 51 0.00 -1.33 -6.20
CA GLN A 51 -0.55 -2.14 -7.28
C GLN A 51 0.43 -2.18 -8.45
N ASN A 52 0.76 -3.39 -8.88
CA ASN A 52 1.57 -3.57 -10.07
C ASN A 52 0.75 -3.27 -11.33
N ARG A 53 1.09 -2.14 -12.00
CA ARG A 53 0.47 -1.71 -13.25
C ARG A 53 0.62 -2.69 -14.42
N ASN A 54 1.56 -3.64 -14.35
CA ASN A 54 1.78 -4.63 -15.41
C ASN A 54 0.87 -5.86 -15.27
N LYS A 55 0.10 -5.97 -14.17
CA LYS A 55 -0.84 -7.09 -14.00
C LYS A 55 -1.99 -6.99 -15.01
N LYS A 56 -2.32 -8.12 -15.63
CA LYS A 56 -3.52 -8.33 -16.46
C LYS A 56 -4.76 -8.50 -15.58
N SER A 57 -5.08 -7.45 -14.83
CA SER A 57 -6.24 -7.40 -13.91
C SER A 57 -6.92 -6.04 -14.04
N GLU A 58 -8.17 -5.95 -13.59
CA GLU A 58 -8.88 -4.67 -13.50
C GLU A 58 -8.10 -3.62 -12.69
N TRP A 59 -7.51 -4.02 -11.57
CA TRP A 59 -6.66 -3.14 -10.75
C TRP A 59 -5.39 -2.69 -11.46
N GLY A 60 -4.79 -3.59 -12.24
CA GLY A 60 -3.67 -3.23 -13.11
C GLY A 60 -4.08 -2.24 -14.20
N LYS A 61 -5.30 -2.35 -14.75
CA LYS A 61 -5.87 -1.38 -15.69
C LYS A 61 -6.03 -0.01 -15.03
N LYS A 62 -6.67 0.06 -13.86
CA LYS A 62 -6.83 1.31 -13.09
C LYS A 62 -5.49 1.97 -12.76
N ALA A 63 -4.47 1.20 -12.37
CA ALA A 63 -3.13 1.73 -12.14
C ALA A 63 -2.48 2.29 -13.43
N ARG A 64 -2.77 1.72 -14.60
CA ARG A 64 -2.30 2.27 -15.89
C ARG A 64 -3.06 3.54 -16.28
N GLU A 65 -4.30 3.70 -15.84
CA GLU A 65 -5.14 4.89 -16.02
C GLU A 65 -4.76 6.05 -15.07
N GLY A 66 -3.83 5.82 -14.14
CA GLY A 66 -3.30 6.85 -13.24
C GLY A 66 -3.79 6.74 -11.79
N HIS A 67 -4.71 5.82 -11.50
CA HIS A 67 -5.16 5.59 -10.13
C HIS A 67 -4.03 5.06 -9.25
N LYS A 68 -3.88 5.67 -8.07
CA LYS A 68 -2.89 5.28 -7.07
C LYS A 68 -3.54 4.23 -6.17
N ILE A 69 -3.09 2.99 -6.27
CA ILE A 69 -3.69 1.86 -5.55
C ILE A 69 -2.64 1.19 -4.67
N MET A 70 -2.97 1.01 -3.39
CA MET A 70 -2.18 0.26 -2.42
C MET A 70 -3.04 -0.81 -1.75
N TRP A 71 -2.46 -2.00 -1.56
CA TRP A 71 -3.08 -3.09 -0.83
C TRP A 71 -2.45 -3.25 0.54
N VAL A 72 -3.26 -3.64 1.52
CA VAL A 72 -2.79 -4.09 2.83
C VAL A 72 -3.00 -5.60 2.91
N ILE A 73 -1.93 -6.36 3.07
CA ILE A 73 -1.93 -7.82 3.05
C ILE A 73 -1.39 -8.36 4.38
N LYS A 74 -2.05 -9.36 4.97
CA LYS A 74 -1.53 -10.12 6.12
C LYS A 74 -1.40 -11.59 5.73
N GLY A 75 -0.17 -12.10 5.63
CA GLY A 75 0.10 -13.42 5.08
C GLY A 75 -0.44 -13.53 3.64
N ARG A 76 -1.48 -14.35 3.43
CA ARG A 76 -2.14 -14.54 2.13
C ARG A 76 -3.48 -13.78 1.98
N ARG A 77 -3.90 -13.03 3.00
CA ARG A 77 -5.21 -12.37 3.03
C ARG A 77 -5.09 -10.90 2.70
N TYR A 78 -5.94 -10.43 1.78
CA TYR A 78 -6.15 -9.01 1.54
C TYR A 78 -7.03 -8.45 2.65
N MET A 79 -6.49 -7.47 3.37
CA MET A 79 -7.11 -6.89 4.55
C MET A 79 -7.82 -5.59 4.20
N ALA A 80 -7.21 -4.77 3.34
CA ALA A 80 -7.77 -3.51 2.90
C ALA A 80 -7.19 -3.09 1.55
N ARG A 81 -7.86 -2.12 0.91
CA ARG A 81 -7.34 -1.38 -0.24
C ARG A 81 -7.42 0.12 0.06
N ILE A 82 -6.40 0.85 -0.35
CA ILE A 82 -6.45 2.30 -0.46
C ILE A 82 -6.34 2.66 -1.94
N MET A 83 -7.30 3.42 -2.46
CA MET A 83 -7.30 3.91 -3.85
C MET A 83 -7.58 5.40 -3.85
N ASP A 84 -6.66 6.19 -4.40
CA ASP A 84 -6.78 7.65 -4.47
C ASP A 84 -7.05 8.32 -3.11
N GLY A 85 -6.51 7.73 -2.04
CA GLY A 85 -6.69 8.19 -0.66
C GLY A 85 -7.91 7.59 0.06
N GLU A 86 -8.77 6.86 -0.64
CA GLU A 86 -9.96 6.24 -0.04
C GLU A 86 -9.66 4.83 0.48
N TYR A 87 -9.91 4.60 1.76
CA TYR A 87 -9.74 3.31 2.42
C TYR A 87 -11.01 2.45 2.31
N VAL A 88 -10.83 1.19 1.91
CA VAL A 88 -11.87 0.16 1.88
C VAL A 88 -11.40 -1.06 2.66
N ASP A 89 -12.18 -1.48 3.66
CA ASP A 89 -11.97 -2.75 4.38
C ASP A 89 -12.40 -3.92 3.47
N LEU A 90 -11.56 -4.95 3.39
CA LEU A 90 -11.80 -6.14 2.56
C LEU A 90 -12.02 -7.40 3.41
N LYS A 91 -11.88 -7.31 4.73
CA LYS A 91 -12.23 -8.41 5.62
C LYS A 91 -13.75 -8.52 5.64
N LYS A 92 -14.25 -9.62 5.08
CA LYS A 92 -15.54 -10.18 5.46
C LYS A 92 -15.33 -11.19 6.57
#